data_AF-A0A7L3GY04-F1
#
_entry.id   AF-A0A7L3GY04-F1
#
_cell.length_a   1.000
_cell.length_b   1.000
_cell.length_c   1.000
_cell.angle_alpha   90.00
_cell.angle_beta   90.00
_cell.angle_gamma   90.00
#
_symmetry.space_group_name_H-M   'P 1'
#
loop_
_entity.id
_entity.type
_entity.pdbx_description
1 polymer ?
#
loop_
_entity_poly.entity_id
_entity_poly.type
_entity_poly.pdbx_seq_one_letter_code
_entity_poly.pdbx_strand_id
1 'polypeptide(L)'
;VNSTKVCPDPLNNLSQLQDCSVFIRIIHKIHGSKEGESVLEQPLPERISFIHGFLQKHCRHKLAAENLVSAQKLLDGDELALAKVAVLLLYHTSMSSKNPGDWYEFDYKTQVELASILKFVLDNEECLNENLEPFLQRKAEPSSSSVSSSSFEEHSLPFSLPHKREVRFLELQKIAAFPSTNLPSTPSSPMGDIMQTPQFQLRRLKEQLAFERENREELEVEVAENNKLVMEKDAQITTMQQRIDRLVKLNEKQAEDRLEPKEIEELREKNE
;
A
#
# COMPACT_ATOMS: atom_id res chain seq x y z
N VAL A 1 0.00 3.05 -15.22
CA VAL A 1 0.21 4.42 -14.69
C VAL A 1 -0.99 5.32 -14.99
N ASN A 2 -1.31 5.67 -16.24
CA ASN A 2 -2.44 6.58 -16.56
C ASN A 2 -3.79 6.15 -15.96
N SER A 3 -4.09 4.85 -15.94
CA SER A 3 -5.30 4.29 -15.33
C SER A 3 -5.46 4.58 -13.83
N THR A 4 -4.37 4.92 -13.12
CA THR A 4 -4.44 5.23 -11.69
C THR A 4 -5.09 6.59 -11.41
N LYS A 5 -5.24 7.45 -12.44
CA LYS A 5 -5.87 8.78 -12.36
C LYS A 5 -5.22 9.70 -11.31
N VAL A 6 -3.95 9.47 -10.97
CA VAL A 6 -3.18 10.29 -10.02
C VAL A 6 -2.65 11.58 -10.65
N CYS A 7 -2.55 11.62 -11.98
CA CYS A 7 -2.16 12.77 -12.78
C CYS A 7 -3.37 13.18 -13.64
N PRO A 8 -3.69 14.48 -13.73
CA PRO A 8 -4.78 14.97 -14.59
C PRO A 8 -4.44 14.78 -16.08
N ASP A 9 -3.17 14.94 -16.45
CA ASP A 9 -2.71 14.83 -17.84
C ASP A 9 -2.17 13.42 -18.13
N PRO A 10 -2.52 12.83 -19.30
CA PRO A 10 -2.00 11.53 -19.69
C PRO A 10 -0.49 11.61 -19.98
N LEU A 11 0.25 10.65 -19.43
CA LEU A 11 1.68 10.51 -19.66
C LEU A 11 1.92 9.62 -20.89
N ASN A 12 2.80 10.08 -21.77
CA ASN A 12 3.14 9.40 -23.02
C ASN A 12 4.55 8.81 -23.01
N ASN A 13 5.46 9.31 -22.17
CA ASN A 13 6.85 8.87 -22.11
C ASN A 13 7.29 8.54 -20.67
N LEU A 14 8.22 7.60 -20.52
CA LEU A 14 8.81 7.20 -19.23
C LEU A 14 9.55 8.35 -18.56
N SER A 15 10.21 9.22 -19.32
CA SER A 15 10.92 10.41 -18.81
C SER A 15 10.03 11.36 -18.00
N GLN A 16 8.72 11.36 -18.24
CA GLN A 16 7.77 12.16 -17.45
C GLN A 16 7.58 11.64 -16.01
N LEU A 17 8.13 10.46 -15.69
CA LEU A 17 8.12 9.87 -14.34
C LEU A 17 9.42 10.15 -13.56
N GLN A 18 10.40 10.81 -14.18
CA GLN A 18 11.72 11.05 -13.59
C GLN A 18 11.64 11.87 -12.30
N ASP A 19 10.66 12.77 -12.19
CA ASP A 19 10.45 13.59 -10.99
C ASP A 19 9.94 12.77 -9.78
N CYS A 20 9.64 11.48 -9.96
CA CYS A 20 9.15 10.56 -8.96
C CYS A 20 7.78 10.94 -8.32
N SER A 21 7.16 12.05 -8.72
CA SER A 21 5.95 12.56 -8.09
C SER A 21 4.75 11.63 -8.34
N VAL A 22 4.64 11.11 -9.56
CA VAL A 22 3.60 10.17 -9.97
C VAL A 22 3.73 8.85 -9.20
N PHE A 23 4.96 8.36 -9.01
CA PHE A 23 5.20 7.15 -8.22
C PHE A 23 4.79 7.33 -6.77
N ILE A 24 5.14 8.46 -6.15
CA ILE A 24 4.74 8.78 -4.77
C ILE A 24 3.20 8.83 -4.65
N ARG A 25 2.52 9.46 -5.60
CA ARG A 25 1.03 9.50 -5.61
C ARG A 25 0.42 8.11 -5.77
N ILE A 26 1.02 7.23 -6.57
CA ILE A 26 0.59 5.83 -6.68
C ILE A 26 0.78 5.11 -5.33
N ILE A 27 1.94 5.26 -4.69
CA ILE A 27 2.22 4.68 -3.37
C ILE A 27 1.20 5.16 -2.33
N HIS A 28 0.92 6.46 -2.31
CA HIS A 28 -0.11 7.04 -1.45
C HIS A 28 -1.48 6.40 -1.73
N LYS A 29 -1.86 6.18 -2.99
CA LYS A 29 -3.12 5.51 -3.34
C LYS A 29 -3.18 4.05 -2.87
N ILE A 30 -2.04 3.35 -2.84
CA ILE A 30 -1.96 1.95 -2.40
C ILE A 30 -2.17 1.84 -0.88
N HIS A 31 -1.55 2.71 -0.08
CA HIS A 31 -1.52 2.59 1.38
C HIS A 31 -2.38 3.61 2.13
N GLY A 32 -2.87 4.66 1.48
CA GLY A 32 -3.61 5.74 2.11
C GLY A 32 -2.82 6.52 3.17
N SER A 33 -1.48 6.38 3.21
CA SER A 33 -0.65 7.01 4.24
C SER A 33 -0.43 8.50 3.94
N LYS A 34 -0.53 9.33 4.98
CA LYS A 34 -0.30 10.79 4.89
C LYS A 34 1.16 11.16 4.62
N GLU A 35 2.09 10.21 4.77
CA GLU A 35 3.53 10.40 4.56
C GLU A 35 3.86 10.78 3.11
N GLY A 36 3.06 10.34 2.14
CA GLY A 36 3.30 10.65 0.74
C GLY A 36 3.14 12.13 0.38
N GLU A 37 2.32 12.90 1.12
CA GLU A 37 2.07 14.32 0.81
C GLU A 37 3.24 15.22 1.22
N SER A 38 3.84 14.97 2.38
CA SER A 38 4.99 15.76 2.86
C SER A 38 6.26 15.52 2.03
N VAL A 39 6.38 14.35 1.41
CA VAL A 39 7.52 13.96 0.56
C VAL A 39 7.46 14.59 -0.83
N LEU A 40 6.27 14.94 -1.34
CA LEU A 40 6.14 15.54 -2.68
C LEU A 40 6.83 16.90 -2.80
N GLU A 41 6.88 17.66 -1.71
CA GLU A 41 7.55 18.97 -1.62
C GLU A 41 9.08 18.86 -1.42
N GLN A 42 9.60 17.64 -1.19
CA GLN A 42 11.02 17.41 -0.96
C GLN A 42 11.82 17.37 -2.27
N PRO A 43 13.15 17.59 -2.22
CA PRO A 43 13.99 17.48 -3.40
C PRO A 43 14.00 16.04 -3.97
N LEU A 44 14.49 15.91 -5.22
CA LEU A 44 14.46 14.62 -5.95
C LEU A 44 15.16 13.47 -5.20
N PRO A 45 16.35 13.64 -4.57
CA PRO A 45 17.00 12.57 -3.83
C PRO A 45 16.15 12.01 -2.68
N GLU A 46 15.46 12.87 -1.94
CA GLU A 46 14.58 12.49 -0.83
C GLU A 46 13.35 11.74 -1.35
N ARG A 47 12.78 12.20 -2.48
CA ARG A 47 11.69 11.50 -3.17
C ARG A 47 12.11 10.10 -3.65
N ILE A 48 13.31 9.96 -4.20
CA ILE A 48 13.89 8.67 -4.59
C ILE A 48 14.12 7.78 -3.36
N SER A 49 14.65 8.36 -2.27
CA SER A 49 14.88 7.63 -1.02
C SER A 49 13.58 7.10 -0.44
N PHE A 50 12.49 7.86 -0.51
CA PHE A 50 11.16 7.41 -0.10
C PHE A 50 10.68 6.22 -0.93
N ILE A 51 10.80 6.27 -2.26
CA ILE A 51 10.44 5.15 -3.15
C ILE A 51 11.28 3.91 -2.82
N HIS A 52 12.58 4.09 -2.58
CA HIS A 52 13.46 3.00 -2.18
C HIS A 52 13.05 2.38 -0.84
N GLY A 53 12.81 3.21 0.18
CA GLY A 53 12.36 2.75 1.49
C GLY A 53 11.04 1.99 1.39
N PHE A 54 10.13 2.48 0.56
CA PHE A 54 8.87 1.81 0.25
C PHE A 54 9.10 0.41 -0.37
N LEU A 55 9.83 0.34 -1.48
CA LEU A 55 10.08 -0.92 -2.17
C LEU A 55 10.84 -1.91 -1.28
N GLN A 56 11.76 -1.43 -0.44
CA GLN A 56 12.51 -2.27 0.48
C GLN A 56 11.65 -2.80 1.64
N LYS A 57 10.78 -1.95 2.21
CA LYS A 57 9.85 -2.34 3.28
C LYS A 57 8.89 -3.44 2.83
N HIS A 58 8.39 -3.34 1.60
CA HIS A 58 7.39 -4.26 1.06
C HIS A 58 7.99 -5.40 0.22
N CYS A 59 9.31 -5.44 0.02
CA CYS A 59 9.97 -6.59 -0.57
C CYS A 59 10.14 -7.71 0.46
N ARG A 60 9.71 -8.93 0.12
CA ARG A 60 9.81 -10.08 1.04
C ARG A 60 11.24 -10.53 1.30
N HIS A 61 12.12 -10.37 0.30
CA HIS A 61 13.50 -10.80 0.39
C HIS A 61 14.42 -9.59 0.55
N LYS A 62 14.76 -9.27 1.80
CA LYS A 62 15.58 -8.10 2.16
C LYS A 62 16.90 -8.02 1.37
N LEU A 63 17.52 -9.16 1.07
CA LEU A 63 18.77 -9.24 0.30
C LEU A 63 18.59 -8.94 -1.20
N ALA A 64 17.42 -9.27 -1.77
CA ALA A 64 17.09 -8.95 -3.16
C ALA A 64 16.66 -7.48 -3.33
N ALA A 65 16.15 -6.86 -2.26
CA ALA A 65 15.64 -5.49 -2.25
C ALA A 65 16.74 -4.43 -2.41
N GLU A 66 17.93 -4.66 -1.82
CA GLU A 66 19.04 -3.68 -1.83
C GLU A 66 19.55 -3.33 -3.23
N ASN A 67 19.36 -4.22 -4.22
CA ASN A 67 19.88 -4.08 -5.58
C ASN A 67 18.80 -3.98 -6.67
N LEU A 68 17.53 -3.86 -6.30
CA LEU A 68 16.43 -3.99 -7.25
C LEU A 68 16.31 -2.78 -8.19
N VAL A 69 16.49 -1.58 -7.64
CA VAL A 69 16.51 -0.31 -8.37
C VAL A 69 17.74 0.47 -7.89
N SER A 70 18.41 1.20 -8.77
CA SER A 70 19.55 2.04 -8.37
C SER A 70 19.08 3.49 -8.22
N ALA A 71 19.29 4.06 -7.04
CA ALA A 71 18.98 5.47 -6.78
C ALA A 71 19.73 6.41 -7.74
N GLN A 72 20.98 6.09 -8.07
CA GLN A 72 21.77 6.86 -9.05
C GLN A 72 21.14 6.80 -10.45
N LYS A 73 20.78 5.61 -10.92
CA LYS A 73 20.12 5.45 -12.24
C LYS A 73 18.78 6.19 -12.31
N LEU A 74 18.00 6.21 -11.22
CA LEU A 74 16.77 7.00 -11.14
C LEU A 74 17.04 8.51 -11.23
N LEU A 75 18.09 8.97 -10.54
CA LEU A 75 18.49 10.38 -10.55
C LEU A 75 18.95 10.80 -11.96
N ASP A 76 19.67 9.91 -12.65
CA ASP A 76 20.12 10.08 -14.04
C ASP A 76 18.96 9.98 -15.06
N GLY A 77 17.76 9.58 -14.62
CA GLY A 77 16.59 9.44 -15.49
C GLY A 77 16.60 8.20 -16.39
N ASP A 78 17.33 7.15 -16.00
CA ASP A 78 17.40 5.89 -16.73
C ASP A 78 16.00 5.26 -16.88
N GLU A 79 15.54 5.12 -18.12
CA GLU A 79 14.20 4.61 -18.42
C GLU A 79 13.99 3.18 -17.89
N LEU A 80 15.04 2.38 -17.87
CA LEU A 80 15.00 1.03 -17.33
C LEU A 80 14.77 1.06 -15.81
N ALA A 81 15.46 1.92 -15.06
CA ALA A 81 15.20 2.11 -13.63
C ALA A 81 13.75 2.58 -13.38
N LEU A 82 13.24 3.53 -14.17
CA LEU A 82 11.85 3.99 -14.07
C LEU A 82 10.85 2.86 -14.39
N ALA A 83 11.13 2.04 -15.40
CA ALA A 83 10.31 0.89 -15.76
C ALA A 83 10.30 -0.18 -14.66
N LYS A 84 11.44 -0.45 -14.02
CA LYS A 84 11.52 -1.35 -12.85
C LYS A 84 10.60 -0.88 -11.73
N VAL A 85 10.67 0.41 -11.36
CA VAL A 85 9.77 0.99 -10.35
C VAL A 85 8.31 0.83 -10.76
N ALA A 86 7.97 1.13 -12.02
CA ALA A 86 6.60 0.99 -12.52
C ALA A 86 6.06 -0.46 -12.44
N VAL A 87 6.89 -1.46 -12.75
CA VAL A 87 6.52 -2.89 -12.63
C VAL A 87 6.30 -3.29 -11.17
N LEU A 88 7.14 -2.83 -10.25
CA LEU A 88 6.99 -3.15 -8.84
C LEU A 88 5.73 -2.49 -8.26
N LEU A 89 5.46 -1.24 -8.64
CA LEU A 89 4.23 -0.55 -8.25
C LEU A 89 2.99 -1.20 -8.87
N LEU A 90 3.08 -1.74 -10.10
CA LEU A 90 2.01 -2.54 -10.70
C LEU A 90 1.70 -3.76 -9.82
N TYR A 91 2.74 -4.49 -9.41
CA TYR A 91 2.61 -5.64 -8.51
C TYR A 91 1.93 -5.25 -7.19
N HIS A 92 2.44 -4.24 -6.47
CA HIS A 92 1.85 -3.82 -5.21
C HIS A 92 0.43 -3.27 -5.38
N THR A 93 0.14 -2.53 -6.45
CA THR A 93 -1.23 -2.10 -6.77
C THR A 93 -2.16 -3.31 -6.94
N SER A 94 -1.69 -4.37 -7.61
CA SER A 94 -2.49 -5.59 -7.81
C SER A 94 -2.74 -6.36 -6.51
N MET A 95 -1.79 -6.32 -5.57
CA MET A 95 -1.92 -6.95 -4.25
C MET A 95 -2.83 -6.13 -3.32
N SER A 96 -2.77 -4.81 -3.39
CA SER A 96 -3.59 -3.93 -2.55
C SER A 96 -4.96 -3.61 -3.14
N SER A 97 -5.21 -3.89 -4.42
CA SER A 97 -6.51 -3.62 -5.02
C SER A 97 -7.62 -4.31 -4.21
N LYS A 98 -8.76 -3.65 -4.04
CA LYS A 98 -9.95 -4.25 -3.41
C LYS A 98 -10.90 -4.78 -4.47
N ASN A 99 -10.94 -4.10 -5.62
CA ASN A 99 -11.81 -4.42 -6.74
C ASN A 99 -11.01 -5.04 -7.90
N PRO A 100 -11.32 -6.28 -8.33
CA PRO A 100 -10.74 -6.84 -9.55
C PRO A 100 -11.32 -6.20 -10.82
N GLY A 101 -12.42 -5.45 -10.69
CA GLY A 101 -13.12 -4.74 -11.78
C GLY A 101 -12.23 -3.77 -12.56
N ASP A 102 -11.28 -3.12 -11.88
CA ASP A 102 -10.43 -2.05 -12.43
C ASP A 102 -9.55 -2.54 -13.59
N TRP A 103 -9.31 -3.85 -13.70
CA TRP A 103 -8.49 -4.43 -14.75
C TRP A 103 -9.24 -4.74 -16.04
N TYR A 104 -10.57 -4.73 -16.01
CA TYR A 104 -11.40 -4.95 -17.21
C TYR A 104 -11.54 -3.69 -18.07
N GLU A 105 -11.13 -2.52 -17.57
CA GLU A 105 -11.13 -1.27 -18.35
C GLU A 105 -10.06 -1.27 -19.45
N PHE A 106 -9.02 -2.11 -19.34
CA PHE A 106 -7.95 -2.19 -20.33
C PHE A 106 -8.38 -3.01 -21.55
N ASP A 107 -7.83 -2.66 -22.71
CA ASP A 107 -7.95 -3.49 -23.91
C ASP A 107 -7.24 -4.83 -23.73
N TYR A 108 -7.68 -5.84 -24.50
CA TYR A 108 -7.19 -7.20 -24.35
C TYR A 108 -5.66 -7.31 -24.50
N LYS A 109 -5.06 -6.57 -25.45
CA LYS A 109 -3.60 -6.61 -25.66
C LYS A 109 -2.88 -6.08 -24.42
N THR A 110 -3.30 -4.94 -23.88
CA THR A 110 -2.75 -4.41 -22.63
C THR A 110 -2.94 -5.39 -21.47
N GLN A 111 -4.10 -6.05 -21.36
CA GLN A 111 -4.32 -7.06 -20.32
C GLN A 111 -3.34 -8.23 -20.45
N VAL A 112 -3.08 -8.75 -21.66
CA VAL A 112 -2.08 -9.82 -21.89
C VAL A 112 -0.70 -9.38 -21.43
N GLU A 113 -0.29 -8.14 -21.76
CA GLU A 113 1.03 -7.64 -21.40
C GLU A 113 1.18 -7.44 -19.89
N LEU A 114 0.18 -6.84 -19.24
CA LEU A 114 0.17 -6.67 -17.79
C LEU A 114 0.13 -8.02 -17.07
N ALA A 115 -0.65 -8.97 -17.60
CA ALA A 115 -0.71 -10.33 -17.10
C ALA A 115 0.65 -11.01 -17.17
N SER A 116 1.32 -10.94 -18.32
CA SER A 116 2.67 -11.48 -18.50
C SER A 116 3.68 -10.89 -17.51
N ILE A 117 3.66 -9.56 -17.30
CA ILE A 117 4.52 -8.88 -16.33
C ILE A 117 4.22 -9.37 -14.92
N LEU A 118 2.95 -9.41 -14.53
CA LEU A 118 2.55 -9.81 -13.18
C LEU A 118 2.92 -11.26 -12.89
N LYS A 119 2.68 -12.16 -13.85
CA LYS A 119 3.11 -13.56 -13.77
C LYS A 119 4.62 -13.67 -13.61
N PHE A 120 5.39 -12.92 -14.39
CA PHE A 120 6.84 -12.91 -14.28
C PHE A 120 7.29 -12.52 -12.86
N VAL A 121 6.73 -11.45 -12.28
CA VAL A 121 7.05 -11.03 -10.92
C VAL A 121 6.66 -12.10 -9.89
N LEU A 122 5.52 -12.77 -10.08
CA LEU A 122 5.07 -13.84 -9.18
C LEU A 122 6.01 -15.06 -9.20
N ASP A 123 6.48 -15.43 -10.39
CA ASP A 123 7.31 -16.61 -10.62
C ASP A 123 8.78 -16.38 -10.20
N ASN A 124 9.26 -15.13 -10.19
CA ASN A 124 10.66 -14.77 -9.93
C ASN A 124 10.86 -13.93 -8.65
N GLU A 125 9.94 -14.02 -7.68
CA GLU A 125 9.95 -13.17 -6.46
C GLU A 125 11.29 -13.22 -5.68
N GLU A 126 11.95 -14.38 -5.64
CA GLU A 126 13.19 -14.59 -4.88
C GLU A 126 14.45 -14.03 -5.58
N CYS A 127 14.41 -13.90 -6.91
CA CYS A 127 15.55 -13.53 -7.76
C CYS A 127 15.18 -12.39 -8.74
N LEU A 128 14.27 -11.52 -8.31
CA LEU A 128 13.71 -10.46 -9.15
C LEU A 128 14.76 -9.42 -9.54
N ASN A 129 15.74 -9.17 -8.67
CA ASN A 129 16.88 -8.27 -8.91
C ASN A 129 17.70 -8.68 -10.14
N GLU A 130 17.94 -9.97 -10.34
CA GLU A 130 18.74 -10.52 -11.45
C GLU A 130 17.92 -10.65 -12.74
N ASN A 131 16.64 -11.02 -12.62
CA ASN A 131 15.84 -11.41 -13.78
C ASN A 131 14.98 -10.28 -14.36
N LEU A 132 14.66 -9.23 -13.60
CA LEU A 132 13.75 -8.17 -14.07
C LEU A 132 14.36 -7.32 -15.19
N GLU A 133 15.65 -7.03 -15.12
CA GLU A 133 16.38 -6.30 -16.15
C GLU A 133 16.37 -7.00 -17.52
N PRO A 134 16.83 -8.26 -17.64
CA PRO A 134 16.79 -8.97 -18.92
C PRO A 134 15.36 -9.19 -19.43
N PHE A 135 14.37 -9.34 -18.52
CA PHE A 135 12.97 -9.42 -18.92
C PHE A 135 12.47 -8.13 -19.58
N LEU A 136 12.79 -6.97 -19.01
CA LEU A 136 12.39 -5.67 -19.55
C LEU A 136 13.13 -5.35 -20.85
N GLN A 137 14.42 -5.67 -20.95
CA GLN A 137 15.23 -5.44 -22.15
C GLN A 137 14.79 -6.31 -23.33
N ARG A 138 14.54 -7.61 -23.10
CA ARG A 138 14.01 -8.53 -24.14
C ARG A 138 12.69 -8.03 -24.73
N LYS A 139 11.91 -7.31 -23.92
CA LYS A 139 10.61 -6.74 -24.31
C LYS A 139 10.73 -5.37 -24.99
N ALA A 140 11.88 -4.70 -24.86
CA ALA A 140 12.20 -3.42 -25.48
C ALA A 140 12.84 -3.55 -26.87
N GLU A 141 13.41 -4.71 -27.21
CA GLU A 141 13.89 -4.96 -28.58
C GLU A 141 12.70 -4.97 -29.55
N PRO A 142 12.72 -4.15 -30.62
CA PRO A 142 11.68 -4.22 -31.63
C PRO A 142 11.76 -5.60 -32.29
N SER A 143 10.69 -6.37 -32.16
CA SER A 143 10.46 -7.59 -32.92
C SER A 143 10.67 -7.30 -34.40
N SER A 144 11.87 -7.59 -34.90
CA SER A 144 12.15 -7.60 -36.33
C SER A 144 11.34 -8.76 -36.88
N SER A 145 10.26 -8.43 -37.57
CA SER A 145 9.45 -9.36 -38.32
C SER A 145 10.33 -10.11 -39.32
N SER A 146 10.51 -11.40 -39.09
CA SER A 146 10.94 -12.35 -40.12
C SER A 146 10.26 -13.68 -39.85
N VAL A 147 9.07 -13.82 -40.44
CA VAL A 147 8.53 -15.12 -40.84
C VAL A 147 9.60 -15.83 -41.66
N SER A 148 10.10 -16.96 -41.17
CA SER A 148 10.85 -17.92 -41.99
C SER A 148 10.62 -19.32 -41.45
N SER A 149 9.74 -20.02 -42.14
CA SER A 149 9.52 -21.46 -42.07
C SER A 149 10.75 -22.19 -42.60
N SER A 150 11.35 -23.10 -41.84
CA SER A 150 12.23 -24.19 -42.31
C SER A 150 12.56 -25.09 -41.12
N SER A 151 11.92 -26.24 -40.99
CA SER A 151 12.41 -27.56 -41.42
C SER A 151 13.53 -28.12 -40.51
N PHE A 152 13.16 -29.22 -39.85
CA PHE A 152 13.93 -30.21 -39.10
C PHE A 152 15.41 -30.37 -39.47
N GLU A 153 16.25 -30.60 -38.45
CA GLU A 153 17.26 -31.67 -38.41
C GLU A 153 17.73 -31.84 -36.95
N GLU A 154 18.03 -33.08 -36.63
CA GLU A 154 18.08 -33.72 -35.32
C GLU A 154 19.55 -33.90 -34.92
N HIS A 155 20.03 -33.37 -33.79
CA HIS A 155 21.19 -33.95 -33.10
C HIS A 155 21.17 -33.70 -31.58
N SER A 156 21.01 -34.82 -30.88
CA SER A 156 20.96 -35.10 -29.45
C SER A 156 22.16 -34.61 -28.63
N LEU A 157 21.97 -34.41 -27.32
CA LEU A 157 22.78 -34.95 -26.19
C LEU A 157 22.13 -34.58 -24.83
N PRO A 158 22.45 -35.27 -23.69
CA PRO A 158 21.46 -36.09 -23.00
C PRO A 158 21.19 -35.67 -21.54
N PHE A 159 19.92 -35.52 -21.16
CA PHE A 159 19.49 -35.72 -19.78
C PHE A 159 18.23 -36.58 -19.77
N SER A 160 18.42 -37.84 -19.40
CA SER A 160 17.37 -38.82 -19.18
C SER A 160 16.53 -38.44 -17.95
N LEU A 161 15.27 -38.05 -18.17
CA LEU A 161 14.23 -38.04 -17.13
C LEU A 161 13.11 -39.00 -17.57
N PRO A 162 12.71 -39.98 -16.74
CA PRO A 162 11.87 -41.08 -17.20
C PRO A 162 10.45 -40.61 -17.53
N HIS A 163 9.98 -41.03 -18.70
CA HIS A 163 8.59 -41.21 -19.14
C HIS A 163 7.51 -40.55 -18.27
N LYS A 164 6.93 -39.48 -18.82
CA LYS A 164 5.68 -38.86 -18.39
C LYS A 164 4.60 -39.91 -18.19
N ARG A 165 4.31 -40.26 -16.93
CA ARG A 165 2.95 -40.64 -16.56
C ARG A 165 2.12 -39.37 -16.65
N GLU A 166 1.30 -39.27 -17.68
CA GLU A 166 0.26 -38.26 -17.79
C GLU A 166 -0.72 -38.48 -16.63
N VAL A 167 -0.49 -37.78 -15.52
CA VAL A 167 -1.50 -37.66 -14.48
C VAL A 167 -2.53 -36.68 -15.05
N ARG A 168 -3.62 -37.21 -15.59
CA ARG A 168 -4.82 -36.41 -15.82
C ARG A 168 -5.33 -35.99 -14.44
N PHE A 169 -5.07 -34.76 -14.07
CA PHE A 169 -5.77 -34.14 -12.95
C PHE A 169 -7.25 -34.12 -13.32
N LEU A 170 -8.08 -34.78 -12.51
CA LEU A 170 -9.52 -34.56 -12.55
C LEU A 170 -9.71 -33.05 -12.31
N GLU A 171 -10.47 -32.40 -13.18
CA GLU A 171 -10.86 -31.00 -13.03
C GLU A 171 -11.41 -30.82 -11.61
N LEU A 172 -10.66 -30.11 -10.75
CA LEU A 172 -11.07 -29.87 -9.38
C LEU A 172 -12.29 -28.96 -9.42
N GLN A 173 -13.47 -29.57 -9.32
CA GLN A 173 -14.73 -28.87 -9.15
C GLN A 173 -14.58 -27.93 -7.94
N LYS A 174 -14.86 -26.66 -8.16
CA LYS A 174 -14.66 -25.55 -7.21
C LYS A 174 -15.53 -25.74 -5.96
N ILE A 175 -15.06 -26.45 -4.93
CA ILE A 175 -15.84 -26.76 -3.70
C ILE A 175 -15.85 -25.59 -2.69
N ALA A 176 -15.83 -24.35 -3.17
CA ALA A 176 -16.01 -23.17 -2.32
C ALA A 176 -16.59 -22.02 -3.16
N ALA A 177 -17.83 -22.17 -3.58
CA ALA A 177 -18.66 -21.06 -3.99
C ALA A 177 -20.09 -21.31 -3.53
N PHE A 178 -20.59 -20.39 -2.70
CA PHE A 178 -22.01 -20.15 -2.45
C PHE A 178 -22.79 -20.18 -3.78
N PRO A 179 -24.08 -20.57 -3.77
CA PRO A 179 -24.80 -20.92 -4.99
C PRO A 179 -24.96 -19.68 -5.87
N SER A 180 -24.04 -19.51 -6.82
CA SER A 180 -24.18 -18.53 -7.88
C SER A 180 -24.63 -19.30 -9.10
N THR A 181 -25.93 -19.23 -9.31
CA THR A 181 -26.65 -19.41 -10.56
C THR A 181 -25.74 -19.34 -11.78
N ASN A 182 -25.84 -20.36 -12.63
CA ASN A 182 -25.24 -20.45 -13.96
C ASN A 182 -25.25 -19.08 -14.67
N LEU A 183 -24.13 -18.36 -14.59
CA LEU A 183 -23.88 -17.19 -15.42
C LEU A 183 -23.08 -17.66 -16.65
N PRO A 184 -23.38 -17.13 -17.85
CA PRO A 184 -22.61 -17.42 -19.04
C PRO A 184 -21.14 -17.12 -18.75
N SER A 185 -20.24 -18.03 -19.18
CA SER A 185 -18.80 -17.88 -19.02
C SER A 185 -18.38 -16.52 -19.58
N THR A 186 -18.14 -15.56 -18.69
CA THR A 186 -17.53 -14.29 -19.04
C THR A 186 -16.27 -14.60 -19.85
N PRO A 187 -16.03 -13.93 -20.99
CA PRO A 187 -14.81 -14.17 -21.75
C PRO A 187 -13.59 -14.08 -20.83
N SER A 188 -12.72 -15.09 -20.86
CA SER A 188 -11.57 -15.15 -19.96
C SER A 188 -10.70 -13.91 -20.19
N SER A 189 -10.45 -13.18 -19.11
CA SER A 189 -9.58 -12.01 -19.09
C SER A 189 -8.21 -12.50 -18.67
N PRO A 190 -7.13 -12.23 -19.44
CA PRO A 190 -5.77 -12.64 -19.06
C PRO A 190 -5.36 -12.16 -17.66
N MET A 191 -5.77 -10.95 -17.28
CA MET A 191 -5.54 -10.42 -15.93
C MET A 191 -6.41 -11.13 -14.90
N GLY A 192 -7.69 -11.36 -15.22
CA GLY A 192 -8.61 -12.13 -14.38
C GLY A 192 -8.09 -13.55 -14.08
N ASP A 193 -7.52 -14.22 -15.07
CA ASP A 193 -7.00 -15.59 -14.94
C ASP A 193 -5.83 -15.66 -13.97
N ILE A 194 -4.88 -14.71 -14.05
CA ILE A 194 -3.75 -14.62 -13.10
C ILE A 194 -4.23 -14.28 -11.70
N MET A 195 -5.14 -13.30 -11.57
CA MET A 195 -5.64 -12.87 -10.26
C MET A 195 -6.48 -13.94 -9.56
N GLN A 196 -7.07 -14.87 -10.32
CA GLN A 196 -7.81 -16.02 -9.80
C GLN A 196 -6.92 -17.22 -9.49
N THR A 197 -5.62 -17.17 -9.79
CA THR A 197 -4.71 -18.25 -9.39
C THR A 197 -4.65 -18.34 -7.86
N PRO A 198 -4.64 -19.56 -7.29
CA PRO A 198 -4.52 -19.74 -5.83
C PRO A 198 -3.28 -19.06 -5.24
N GLN A 199 -2.17 -19.05 -5.99
CA GLN A 199 -0.92 -18.39 -5.61
C GLN A 199 -1.12 -16.88 -5.46
N PHE A 200 -1.72 -16.22 -6.45
CA PHE A 200 -1.98 -14.79 -6.39
C PHE A 200 -2.93 -14.44 -5.24
N GLN A 201 -4.05 -15.15 -5.12
CA GLN A 201 -5.05 -14.91 -4.08
C GLN A 201 -4.46 -15.08 -2.68
N LEU A 202 -3.70 -16.16 -2.45
CA LEU A 202 -3.05 -16.38 -1.16
C LEU A 202 -2.01 -15.30 -0.86
N ARG A 203 -1.24 -14.85 -1.86
CA ARG A 203 -0.25 -13.78 -1.68
C ARG A 203 -0.92 -12.45 -1.33
N ARG A 204 -1.96 -12.07 -2.09
CA ARG A 204 -2.77 -10.87 -1.82
C ARG A 204 -3.36 -10.88 -0.42
N LEU A 205 -3.99 -11.97 -0.01
CA LEU A 205 -4.56 -12.10 1.33
C LEU A 205 -3.48 -11.96 2.43
N LYS A 206 -2.31 -12.57 2.24
CA LYS A 206 -1.20 -12.43 3.20
C LYS A 206 -0.70 -10.99 3.32
N GLU A 207 -0.58 -10.28 2.20
CA GLU A 207 -0.11 -8.89 2.17
C GLU A 207 -1.13 -7.95 2.80
N GLN A 208 -2.42 -8.10 2.47
CA GLN A 208 -3.51 -7.35 3.09
C GLN A 208 -3.60 -7.61 4.61
N LEU A 209 -3.42 -8.87 5.05
CA LEU A 209 -3.39 -9.21 6.47
C LEU A 209 -2.21 -8.57 7.19
N ALA A 210 -1.02 -8.54 6.56
CA ALA A 210 0.16 -7.90 7.13
C ALA A 210 -0.06 -6.38 7.29
N PHE A 211 -0.62 -5.74 6.26
CA PHE A 211 -0.95 -4.32 6.29
C PHE A 211 -1.97 -3.98 7.39
N GLU A 212 -3.07 -4.74 7.50
CA GLU A 212 -4.08 -4.53 8.55
C GLU A 212 -3.51 -4.72 9.97
N ARG A 213 -2.52 -5.62 10.14
CA ARG A 213 -1.85 -5.80 11.43
C ARG A 213 -0.99 -4.61 11.81
N GLU A 214 -0.24 -4.07 10.87
CA GLU A 214 0.58 -2.86 11.07
C GLU A 214 -0.29 -1.66 11.38
N ASN A 215 -1.37 -1.44 10.60
CA ASN A 215 -2.33 -0.38 10.85
C ASN A 215 -2.99 -0.50 12.25
N ARG A 216 -3.31 -1.72 12.68
CA ARG A 216 -3.83 -1.95 14.04
C ARG A 216 -2.81 -1.62 15.12
N GLU A 217 -1.53 -1.93 14.91
CA GLU A 217 -0.45 -1.61 15.85
C GLU A 217 -0.25 -0.10 15.95
N GLU A 218 -0.27 0.63 14.83
CA GLU A 218 -0.20 2.10 14.82
C GLU A 218 -1.38 2.72 15.58
N LEU A 219 -2.61 2.25 15.34
CA LEU A 219 -3.80 2.70 16.07
C LEU A 219 -3.74 2.37 17.57
N GLU A 220 -3.15 1.23 17.94
CA GLU A 220 -2.97 0.84 19.34
C GLU A 220 -2.04 1.82 20.08
N VAL A 221 -0.97 2.26 19.41
CA VAL A 221 -0.06 3.30 19.93
C VAL A 221 -0.77 4.64 20.06
N GLU A 222 -1.48 5.10 19.02
CA GLU A 222 -2.21 6.38 19.06
C GLU A 222 -3.28 6.40 20.17
N VAL A 223 -4.00 5.29 20.36
CA VAL A 223 -4.98 5.16 21.44
C VAL A 223 -4.32 5.20 22.81
N ALA A 224 -3.15 4.57 22.99
CA ALA A 224 -2.42 4.62 24.25
C ALA A 224 -1.94 6.05 24.58
N GLU A 225 -1.44 6.77 23.59
CA GLU A 225 -1.02 8.17 23.73
C GLU A 225 -2.20 9.09 24.04
N ASN A 226 -3.34 8.90 23.37
CA ASN A 226 -4.55 9.68 23.61
C ASN A 226 -5.11 9.42 25.02
N ASN A 227 -5.18 8.16 25.46
CA ASN A 227 -5.59 7.82 26.82
C ASN A 227 -4.68 8.47 27.89
N LYS A 228 -3.36 8.52 27.64
CA LYS A 228 -2.42 9.22 28.52
C LYS A 228 -2.74 10.72 28.60
N LEU A 229 -3.00 11.35 27.46
CA LEU A 229 -3.36 12.76 27.41
C LEU A 229 -4.69 13.04 28.13
N VAL A 230 -5.70 12.17 27.95
CA VAL A 230 -6.99 12.27 28.64
C VAL A 230 -6.79 12.20 30.16
N MET A 231 -6.03 11.22 30.66
CA MET A 231 -5.74 11.11 32.09
C MET A 231 -5.03 12.35 32.65
N GLU A 232 -4.10 12.95 31.89
CA GLU A 232 -3.45 14.19 32.29
C GLU A 232 -4.45 15.35 32.40
N LYS A 233 -5.35 15.49 31.41
CA LYS A 233 -6.40 16.52 31.44
C LYS A 233 -7.38 16.29 32.59
N ASP A 234 -7.78 15.05 32.86
CA ASP A 234 -8.66 14.72 33.99
C ASP A 234 -8.01 15.03 35.34
N ALA A 235 -6.70 14.81 35.48
CA ALA A 235 -5.95 15.20 36.67
C ALA A 235 -5.90 16.73 36.85
N GLN A 236 -5.72 17.49 35.76
CA GLN A 236 -5.77 18.95 35.79
C GLN A 236 -7.18 19.47 36.16
N ILE A 237 -8.24 18.90 35.58
CA ILE A 237 -9.63 19.23 35.90
C ILE A 237 -9.92 18.97 37.37
N THR A 238 -9.53 17.79 37.88
CA THR A 238 -9.71 17.44 39.30
C THR A 238 -9.00 18.44 40.22
N THR A 239 -7.79 18.87 39.86
CA THR A 239 -7.03 19.87 40.61
C THR A 239 -7.73 21.23 40.61
N MET A 240 -8.27 21.65 39.47
CA MET A 240 -9.02 22.91 39.36
C MET A 240 -10.33 22.84 40.15
N GLN A 241 -11.06 21.72 40.09
CA GLN A 241 -12.29 21.51 40.85
C GLN A 241 -12.03 21.61 42.36
N GLN A 242 -10.98 20.96 42.87
CA GLN A 242 -10.60 21.09 44.27
C GLN A 242 -10.26 22.54 44.69
N ARG A 243 -9.67 23.34 43.79
CA ARG A 243 -9.40 24.76 44.05
C ARG A 243 -10.70 25.57 44.10
N ILE A 244 -11.62 25.31 43.17
CA ILE A 244 -12.95 25.94 43.15
C ILE A 244 -13.69 25.60 44.44
N ASP A 245 -13.76 24.33 44.84
CA ASP A 245 -14.47 23.90 46.05
C ASP A 245 -13.89 24.56 47.32
N ARG A 246 -12.57 24.77 47.38
CA ARG A 246 -11.93 25.51 48.48
C ARG A 246 -12.30 26.99 48.47
N LEU A 247 -12.33 27.63 47.30
CA LEU A 247 -12.71 29.03 47.16
C LEU A 247 -14.20 29.25 47.52
N VAL A 248 -15.08 28.33 47.12
CA VAL A 248 -16.50 28.35 47.49
C VAL A 248 -16.67 28.32 49.00
N LYS A 249 -16.02 27.36 49.69
CA LYS A 249 -16.06 27.26 51.15
C LYS A 249 -15.52 28.50 51.89
N LEU A 250 -14.48 29.14 51.36
CA LEU A 250 -13.95 30.37 51.93
C LEU A 250 -14.91 31.55 51.74
N ASN A 251 -15.58 31.63 50.59
CA ASN A 251 -16.55 32.67 50.29
C ASN A 251 -17.82 32.52 51.15
N GLU A 252 -18.32 31.29 51.33
CA GLU A 252 -19.44 30.99 52.24
C GLU A 252 -19.14 31.45 53.68
N LYS A 253 -17.94 31.12 54.21
CA LYS A 253 -17.51 31.59 55.53
C LYS A 253 -17.44 33.12 55.63
N GLN A 254 -16.89 33.79 54.62
CA GLN A 254 -16.84 35.26 54.60
C GLN A 254 -18.24 35.89 54.49
N ALA A 255 -19.19 35.22 53.82
CA ALA A 255 -20.57 35.69 53.75
C ALA A 255 -21.29 35.56 55.10
N GLU A 256 -21.08 34.45 55.82
CA GLU A 256 -21.57 34.25 57.19
C GLU A 256 -20.96 35.27 58.17
N ASP A 257 -19.63 35.44 58.15
CA ASP A 257 -18.91 36.41 58.98
C ASP A 257 -19.31 37.88 58.69
N ARG A 258 -19.91 38.17 57.52
CA ARG A 258 -20.45 39.51 57.18
C ARG A 258 -21.89 39.71 57.61
N LEU A 259 -22.65 38.63 57.80
CA LEU A 259 -24.04 38.67 58.26
C LEU A 259 -24.09 38.87 59.77
N GLU A 260 -23.24 38.19 60.54
CA GLU A 260 -23.15 38.36 62.00
C GLU A 260 -22.97 39.82 62.46
N PRO A 261 -22.01 40.62 61.95
CA PRO A 261 -21.86 42.01 62.35
C PRO A 261 -23.05 42.88 61.93
N LYS A 262 -23.74 42.56 60.83
CA LYS A 262 -24.96 43.30 60.44
C LYS A 262 -26.13 43.01 61.37
N GLU A 263 -26.32 41.76 61.77
CA GLU A 263 -27.36 41.40 62.75
C GLU A 263 -27.08 42.04 64.12
N ILE A 264 -25.80 42.10 64.53
CA ILE A 264 -25.39 42.77 65.77
C ILE A 264 -25.61 44.29 65.69
N GLU A 265 -25.32 44.93 64.55
CA GLU A 265 -25.58 46.35 64.32
C GLU A 265 -27.09 46.64 64.36
N GLU A 266 -27.92 45.81 63.70
CA GLU A 266 -29.37 45.95 63.69
C GLU A 266 -29.99 45.79 65.10
N LEU A 267 -29.43 44.89 65.92
CA LEU A 267 -29.83 44.71 67.32
C LEU A 267 -29.41 45.89 68.21
N ARG A 268 -28.32 46.61 67.87
CA ARG A 268 -27.93 47.83 68.57
C ARG A 268 -28.87 48.98 68.22
N GLU A 269 -29.17 49.19 66.93
CA GLU A 269 -30.12 50.23 66.49
C GLU A 269 -31.53 50.02 67.08
N LYS A 270 -32.00 48.77 67.26
CA LYS A 270 -33.31 48.50 67.86
C LYS A 270 -33.38 48.66 69.39
N ASN A 271 -32.23 48.82 70.06
CA ASN A 271 -32.17 49.04 71.52
C ASN A 271 -31.91 50.51 71.89
N GLU A 272 -31.76 51.40 70.91
CA GLU A 272 -31.75 52.87 71.07
C GLU A 272 -33.16 53.45 70.92
#